data_AF-A0A2T3XSJ9-F1
#
_entry.id   AF-A0A2T3XSJ9-F1
#
_cell.length_a   1.000
_cell.length_b   1.000
_cell.length_c   1.000
_cell.angle_alpha   90.00
_cell.angle_beta   90.00
_cell.angle_gamma   90.00
#
_symmetry.space_group_name_H-M   'P 1'
#
loop_
_entity.id
_entity.type
_entity.pdbx_description
1 polymer ?
#
loop_
_entity_poly.entity_id
_entity_poly.type
_entity_poly.pdbx_seq_one_letter_code
_entity_poly.pdbx_strand_id
1 'polypeptide(L)'
;MGGLHFVLFCCRQPEFRRARHKLSFLIDQATFVVRLGERIAINEMGLVMSKGATGLQDEQRKPNELLLLLTSWESLTVFLSSIAIPFVAPDDVLTRHAILAQFVDHMSMWFPAIKSHQALSQFPQVAGLYYSTMHLLTPLFVIYSYRMRIFYHSRMARQPVKSYFAAFLLTIISFGGLYITFFSSTPVQFESMPVADSKLNLALTGWVFGGGAWWWTIGTTLITFILIFKQIGVKKCQ
;
A
#
# COMPACT_ATOMS: atom_id res chain seq x y z
N MET A 1 -23.16 34.18 9.99
CA MET A 1 -21.81 34.61 10.45
C MET A 1 -21.52 33.90 11.76
N GLY A 2 -20.75 32.80 11.76
CA GLY A 2 -20.53 32.02 13.00
C GLY A 2 -19.50 30.88 12.92
N GLY A 3 -18.70 30.79 11.85
CA GLY A 3 -17.79 29.65 11.62
C GLY A 3 -16.33 29.85 12.07
N LEU A 4 -15.85 31.08 12.25
CA LEU A 4 -14.43 31.34 12.52
C LEU A 4 -14.02 31.31 14.00
N HIS A 5 -14.98 31.33 14.94
CA HIS A 5 -14.65 31.33 16.37
C HIS A 5 -14.32 29.94 16.94
N PHE A 6 -14.64 28.85 16.24
CA PHE A 6 -14.39 27.49 16.73
C PHE A 6 -12.96 27.00 16.49
N VAL A 7 -12.29 27.49 15.45
CA VAL A 7 -10.92 27.07 15.09
C VAL A 7 -9.87 27.62 16.07
N LEU A 8 -10.11 28.79 16.66
CA LEU A 8 -9.19 29.39 17.62
C LEU A 8 -9.34 28.83 19.05
N PHE A 9 -10.45 28.15 19.37
CA PHE A 9 -10.67 27.60 20.72
C PHE A 9 -10.02 26.21 20.91
N CYS A 10 -9.87 25.41 19.85
CA CYS A 10 -9.21 24.10 19.92
C CYS A 10 -7.68 24.16 20.09
N CYS A 11 -7.03 25.30 19.81
CA CYS A 11 -5.57 25.45 19.92
C CYS A 11 -5.04 25.68 21.36
N ARG A 12 -5.92 25.82 22.36
CA ARG A 12 -5.51 26.18 23.74
C ARG A 12 -5.61 25.04 24.76
N GLN A 13 -6.01 23.83 24.37
CA GLN A 13 -6.09 22.69 25.26
C GLN A 13 -4.70 22.02 25.48
N PRO A 14 -4.25 21.83 26.74
CA PRO A 14 -2.95 21.23 27.06
C PRO A 14 -2.82 19.76 26.62
N GLU A 15 -3.94 19.04 26.43
CA GLU A 15 -3.94 17.66 25.93
C GLU A 15 -3.53 17.56 24.45
N PHE A 16 -3.83 18.60 23.65
CA PHE A 16 -3.49 18.65 22.23
C PHE A 16 -1.98 18.77 21.98
N ARG A 17 -1.21 19.37 22.92
CA ARG A 17 0.26 19.41 22.84
C ARG A 17 0.90 18.03 23.05
N ARG A 18 0.31 17.19 23.90
CA ARG A 18 0.78 15.80 24.12
C ARG A 18 0.46 14.91 22.93
N ALA A 19 -0.70 15.10 22.30
CA ALA A 19 -1.07 14.44 21.05
C ALA A 19 -0.14 14.84 19.88
N ARG A 20 0.24 16.13 19.79
CA ARG A 20 1.19 16.63 18.78
C ARG A 20 2.56 15.96 18.89
N HIS A 21 3.04 15.68 20.11
CA HIS A 21 4.30 14.97 20.34
C HIS A 21 4.23 13.48 19.94
N LYS A 22 3.08 12.81 20.14
CA LYS A 22 2.91 11.42 19.71
C LYS A 22 2.71 11.30 18.19
N LEU A 23 1.99 12.25 17.59
CA LEU A 23 1.81 12.31 16.15
C LEU A 23 3.10 12.73 15.43
N SER A 24 3.87 13.67 15.99
CA SER A 24 5.21 13.99 15.47
C SER A 24 6.14 12.79 15.60
N PHE A 25 6.06 12.01 16.67
CA PHE A 25 6.85 10.79 16.82
C PHE A 25 6.49 9.72 15.77
N LEU A 26 5.21 9.52 15.45
CA LEU A 26 4.78 8.59 14.40
C LEU A 26 5.14 9.10 12.99
N ILE A 27 5.03 10.41 12.75
CA ILE A 27 5.47 11.03 11.50
C ILE A 27 6.99 10.94 11.37
N ASP A 28 7.74 11.13 12.46
CA ASP A 28 9.20 11.01 12.49
C ASP A 28 9.64 9.56 12.29
N GLN A 29 8.93 8.57 12.87
CA GLN A 29 9.16 7.14 12.63
C GLN A 29 8.90 6.78 11.16
N ALA A 30 7.77 7.22 10.59
CA ALA A 30 7.45 6.99 9.18
C ALA A 30 8.46 7.70 8.26
N THR A 31 8.83 8.94 8.57
CA THR A 31 9.82 9.72 7.81
C THR A 31 11.21 9.11 7.95
N PHE A 32 11.55 8.55 9.11
CA PHE A 32 12.79 7.81 9.33
C PHE A 32 12.84 6.53 8.53
N VAL A 33 11.76 5.73 8.52
CA VAL A 33 11.66 4.52 7.68
C VAL A 33 11.76 4.86 6.20
N VAL A 34 11.10 5.94 5.74
CA VAL A 34 11.22 6.44 4.37
C VAL A 34 12.65 6.88 4.05
N ARG A 35 13.28 7.70 4.91
CA ARG A 35 14.67 8.17 4.71
C ARG A 35 15.70 7.05 4.82
N LEU A 36 15.45 6.04 5.66
CA LEU A 36 16.29 4.85 5.78
C LEU A 36 16.14 3.99 4.52
N GLY A 37 14.92 3.83 4.02
CA GLY A 37 14.63 3.21 2.73
C GLY A 37 15.30 3.91 1.56
N GLU A 38 15.30 5.25 1.53
CA GLU A 38 16.02 6.05 0.55
C GLU A 38 17.54 5.87 0.64
N ARG A 39 18.13 5.92 1.85
CA ARG A 39 19.58 5.71 2.04
C ARG A 39 20.02 4.31 1.66
N ILE A 40 19.24 3.29 1.98
CA ILE A 40 19.50 1.91 1.58
C ILE A 40 19.39 1.78 0.05
N ALA A 41 18.36 2.38 -0.57
CA ALA A 41 18.19 2.35 -2.02
C ALA A 41 19.33 3.07 -2.77
N ILE A 42 19.81 4.20 -2.26
CA ILE A 42 20.95 4.94 -2.83
C ILE A 42 22.24 4.12 -2.71
N ASN A 43 22.46 3.48 -1.55
CA ASN A 43 23.65 2.63 -1.36
C ASN A 43 23.61 1.38 -2.24
N GLU A 44 22.46 0.72 -2.39
CA GLU A 44 22.27 -0.43 -3.28
C GLU A 44 22.48 -0.06 -4.75
N MET A 45 21.97 1.09 -5.21
CA MET A 45 22.21 1.57 -6.59
C MET A 45 23.69 1.93 -6.82
N GLY A 46 24.38 2.49 -5.82
CA GLY A 46 25.82 2.73 -5.88
C GLY A 46 26.64 1.44 -5.97
N LEU A 47 26.23 0.39 -5.26
CA LEU A 47 26.90 -0.92 -5.25
C LEU A 47 26.69 -1.69 -6.56
N VAL A 48 25.51 -1.60 -7.17
CA VAL A 48 25.23 -2.20 -8.49
C VAL A 48 26.02 -1.51 -9.60
N MET A 49 26.23 -0.19 -9.51
CA MET A 49 27.05 0.55 -10.48
C MET A 49 28.56 0.26 -10.31
N SER A 50 29.02 0.00 -9.09
CA SER A 50 30.44 -0.34 -8.82
C SER A 50 30.84 -1.75 -9.26
N LYS A 51 29.90 -2.71 -9.32
CA LYS A 51 30.20 -4.09 -9.73
C LYS A 51 30.33 -4.29 -11.25
N GLY A 52 30.05 -3.28 -12.06
CA GLY A 52 30.25 -3.32 -13.51
C GLY A 52 31.72 -3.32 -13.97
N ALA A 53 32.69 -3.17 -13.05
CA ALA A 53 34.11 -3.05 -13.38
C ALA A 53 34.94 -4.34 -13.21
N THR A 54 34.38 -5.40 -12.63
CA THR A 54 35.11 -6.67 -12.40
C THR A 54 34.42 -7.80 -13.15
N GLY A 55 35.02 -8.20 -14.28
CA GLY A 55 34.56 -9.26 -15.17
C GLY A 55 34.68 -10.67 -14.58
N LEU A 56 33.98 -10.93 -13.48
CA LEU A 56 33.65 -12.29 -13.07
C LEU A 56 32.31 -12.66 -13.70
N GLN A 57 32.34 -13.75 -14.47
CA GLN A 57 31.15 -14.46 -14.97
C GLN A 57 30.36 -14.98 -13.76
N ASP A 58 29.58 -14.12 -13.12
CA ASP A 58 28.55 -14.53 -12.18
C ASP A 58 27.45 -15.20 -13.02
N GLU A 59 27.35 -16.52 -12.84
CA GLU A 59 26.19 -17.30 -13.21
C GLU A 59 24.94 -16.47 -12.94
N GLN A 60 24.23 -16.12 -14.01
CA GLN A 60 23.22 -15.08 -14.07
C GLN A 60 21.98 -15.46 -13.25
N ARG A 61 22.12 -15.45 -11.93
CA ARG A 61 21.09 -15.76 -10.95
C ARG A 61 20.08 -14.64 -11.04
N LYS A 62 19.03 -14.84 -11.84
CA LYS A 62 17.88 -13.93 -11.89
C LYS A 62 17.46 -13.68 -10.43
N PRO A 63 17.56 -12.44 -9.93
CA PRO A 63 17.17 -12.19 -8.56
C PRO A 63 15.70 -12.58 -8.41
N ASN A 64 15.40 -13.35 -7.36
CA ASN A 64 14.05 -13.84 -7.13
C ASN A 64 13.13 -12.63 -6.94
N GLU A 65 12.24 -12.37 -7.90
CA GLU A 65 11.33 -11.21 -7.90
C GLU A 65 10.47 -11.17 -6.64
N LEU A 66 10.08 -12.34 -6.14
CA LEU A 66 9.33 -12.49 -4.92
C LEU A 66 10.17 -12.10 -3.70
N LEU A 67 11.46 -12.43 -3.68
CA LEU A 67 12.37 -11.99 -2.63
C LEU A 67 12.51 -10.47 -2.67
N LEU A 68 12.73 -9.88 -3.85
CA LEU A 68 12.81 -8.42 -4.02
C LEU A 68 11.54 -7.70 -3.56
N LEU A 69 10.37 -8.26 -3.85
CA LEU A 69 9.10 -7.76 -3.34
C LEU A 69 9.07 -7.86 -1.81
N LEU A 70 9.29 -9.05 -1.25
CA LEU A 70 9.23 -9.28 0.20
C LEU A 70 10.25 -8.45 1.00
N THR A 71 11.43 -8.16 0.43
CA THR A 71 12.47 -7.35 1.07
C THR A 71 12.35 -5.86 0.79
N SER A 72 11.42 -5.44 -0.07
CA SER A 72 11.18 -4.02 -0.34
C SER A 72 10.58 -3.34 0.89
N TRP A 73 11.01 -2.11 1.20
CA TRP A 73 10.49 -1.38 2.36
C TRP A 73 8.99 -1.11 2.22
N GLU A 74 8.49 -0.95 1.00
CA GLU A 74 7.07 -0.78 0.70
C GLU A 74 6.27 -2.01 1.17
N SER A 75 6.72 -3.20 0.78
CA SER A 75 6.05 -4.46 1.14
C SER A 75 6.22 -4.77 2.62
N LEU A 76 7.40 -4.54 3.19
CA LEU A 76 7.63 -4.68 4.63
C LEU A 76 6.71 -3.77 5.44
N THR A 77 6.52 -2.51 5.01
CA THR A 77 5.63 -1.57 5.70
C THR A 77 4.18 -2.08 5.68
N VAL A 78 3.70 -2.57 4.53
CA VAL A 78 2.35 -3.13 4.40
C VAL A 78 2.20 -4.41 5.24
N PHE A 79 3.11 -5.37 5.10
CA PHE A 79 3.02 -6.66 5.80
C PHE A 79 3.21 -6.54 7.31
N LEU A 80 4.18 -5.74 7.77
CA LEU A 80 4.38 -5.50 9.19
C LEU A 80 3.17 -4.79 9.79
N SER A 81 2.57 -3.80 9.10
CA SER A 81 1.34 -3.17 9.56
C SER A 81 0.16 -4.15 9.56
N SER A 82 0.10 -5.03 8.57
CA SER A 82 -0.93 -6.07 8.46
C SER A 82 -0.87 -7.04 9.63
N ILE A 83 0.32 -7.37 10.12
CA ILE A 83 0.50 -8.26 11.27
C ILE A 83 0.37 -7.48 12.58
N ALA A 84 0.97 -6.30 12.69
CA ALA A 84 1.02 -5.55 13.93
C ALA A 84 -0.37 -5.10 14.40
N ILE A 85 -1.24 -4.60 13.50
CA ILE A 85 -2.52 -4.05 13.92
C ILE A 85 -3.42 -5.13 14.59
N PRO A 86 -3.67 -6.30 13.99
CA PRO A 86 -4.55 -7.30 14.61
C PRO A 86 -4.02 -7.86 15.93
N PHE A 87 -2.69 -7.99 16.08
CA PHE A 87 -2.08 -8.62 17.26
C PHE A 87 -1.70 -7.65 18.37
N VAL A 88 -1.41 -6.39 18.05
CA VAL A 88 -0.97 -5.37 19.03
C VAL A 88 -2.12 -4.48 19.47
N ALA A 89 -3.08 -4.19 18.60
CA ALA A 89 -4.22 -3.34 18.96
C ALA A 89 -5.19 -4.09 19.88
N PRO A 90 -5.58 -3.50 21.03
CA PRO A 90 -6.64 -4.06 21.86
C PRO A 90 -8.00 -3.97 21.14
N ASP A 91 -8.97 -4.80 21.53
CA ASP A 91 -10.27 -4.89 20.85
C ASP A 91 -11.11 -3.60 20.95
N ASP A 92 -10.79 -2.74 21.92
CA ASP A 92 -11.39 -1.45 22.20
C ASP A 92 -10.46 -0.25 21.85
N VAL A 93 -9.55 -0.44 20.88
CA VAL A 93 -8.52 0.54 20.49
C VAL A 93 -9.08 1.93 20.11
N LEU A 94 -10.21 2.00 19.41
CA LEU A 94 -10.79 3.27 18.96
C LEU A 94 -11.45 4.02 20.11
N THR A 95 -12.06 3.29 21.07
CA THR A 95 -12.61 3.89 22.29
C THR A 95 -11.49 4.43 23.19
N ARG A 96 -10.36 3.73 23.29
CA ARG A 96 -9.20 4.17 24.08
C ARG A 96 -8.45 5.36 23.46
N HIS A 97 -8.52 5.52 22.14
CA HIS A 97 -7.74 6.51 21.41
C HIS A 97 -8.60 7.30 20.42
N ALA A 98 -9.15 8.43 20.88
CA ALA A 98 -10.01 9.31 20.08
C ALA A 98 -9.39 9.76 18.74
N ILE A 99 -8.06 9.92 18.67
CA ILE A 99 -7.36 10.29 17.43
C ILE A 99 -7.49 9.17 16.38
N LEU A 100 -7.38 7.91 16.80
CA LEU A 100 -7.54 6.77 15.90
C LEU A 100 -8.99 6.64 15.45
N ALA A 101 -9.95 6.89 16.35
CA ALA A 101 -11.37 6.94 15.99
C ALA A 101 -11.63 8.00 14.91
N GLN A 102 -11.14 9.23 15.10
CA GLN A 102 -11.27 10.30 14.11
C GLN A 102 -10.62 9.95 12.77
N PHE A 103 -9.46 9.29 12.79
CA PHE A 103 -8.81 8.81 11.57
C PHE A 103 -9.68 7.79 10.84
N VAL A 104 -10.21 6.79 11.53
CA VAL A 104 -11.09 5.78 10.95
C VAL A 104 -12.39 6.42 10.43
N ASP A 105 -12.98 7.35 11.17
CA ASP A 105 -14.17 8.08 10.75
C ASP A 105 -13.89 8.88 9.48
N HIS A 106 -12.77 9.60 9.42
CA HIS A 106 -12.36 10.35 8.24
C HIS A 106 -12.16 9.45 7.02
N MET A 107 -11.41 8.35 7.18
CA MET A 107 -11.21 7.38 6.10
C MET A 107 -12.53 6.76 5.65
N SER A 108 -13.45 6.48 6.57
CA SER A 108 -14.77 5.92 6.28
C SER A 108 -15.69 6.86 5.52
N MET A 109 -15.45 8.17 5.54
CA MET A 109 -16.18 9.13 4.68
C MET A 109 -15.79 8.98 3.21
N TRP A 110 -14.51 8.66 2.95
CA TRP A 110 -13.99 8.47 1.59
C TRP A 110 -14.19 7.05 1.09
N PHE A 111 -14.09 6.07 1.98
CA PHE A 111 -14.14 4.64 1.66
C PHE A 111 -15.25 3.97 2.48
N PRO A 112 -16.49 3.95 1.97
CA PRO A 112 -17.64 3.43 2.71
C PRO A 112 -17.51 1.94 3.05
N ALA A 113 -16.70 1.18 2.30
CA ALA A 113 -16.42 -0.23 2.60
C ALA A 113 -15.82 -0.44 4.00
N ILE A 114 -15.11 0.54 4.56
CA ILE A 114 -14.55 0.45 5.92
C ILE A 114 -15.66 0.19 6.94
N LYS A 115 -16.79 0.90 6.86
CA LYS A 115 -17.92 0.69 7.78
C LYS A 115 -18.55 -0.70 7.61
N SER A 116 -18.64 -1.19 6.38
CA SER A 116 -19.12 -2.55 6.11
C SER A 116 -18.21 -3.60 6.72
N HIS A 117 -16.89 -3.43 6.63
CA HIS A 117 -15.92 -4.31 7.29
C HIS A 117 -16.01 -4.25 8.82
N GLN A 118 -16.26 -3.08 9.40
CA GLN A 118 -16.49 -2.95 10.84
C GLN A 118 -17.75 -3.70 11.27
N ALA A 119 -18.84 -3.60 10.51
CA ALA A 119 -20.11 -4.22 10.86
C ALA A 119 -20.06 -5.76 10.82
N LEU A 120 -19.19 -6.34 9.98
CA LEU A 120 -19.10 -7.78 9.77
C LEU A 120 -18.02 -8.47 10.61
N SER A 121 -17.02 -7.72 11.10
CA SER A 121 -15.92 -8.31 11.86
C SER A 121 -16.31 -8.56 13.32
N GLN A 122 -15.82 -9.67 13.89
CA GLN A 122 -15.88 -9.90 15.34
C GLN A 122 -15.09 -8.86 16.15
N PHE A 123 -14.16 -8.13 15.51
CA PHE A 123 -13.31 -7.10 16.12
C PHE A 123 -13.52 -5.74 15.43
N PRO A 124 -14.70 -5.10 15.55
CA PRO A 124 -15.09 -3.95 14.73
C PRO A 124 -14.12 -2.76 14.83
N GLN A 125 -13.54 -2.51 16.02
CA GLN A 125 -12.61 -1.40 16.22
C GLN A 125 -11.25 -1.68 15.56
N VAL A 126 -10.75 -2.90 15.71
CA VAL A 126 -9.49 -3.36 15.10
C VAL A 126 -9.64 -3.40 13.58
N ALA A 127 -10.75 -3.93 13.07
CA ALA A 127 -11.04 -3.96 11.63
C ALA A 127 -11.10 -2.55 11.03
N GLY A 128 -11.80 -1.62 11.69
CA GLY A 128 -11.86 -0.22 11.23
C GLY A 128 -10.48 0.42 11.11
N LEU A 129 -9.65 0.27 12.15
CA LEU A 129 -8.26 0.75 12.15
C LEU A 129 -7.43 0.06 11.07
N TYR A 130 -7.55 -1.26 10.96
CA TYR A 130 -6.82 -2.09 10.01
C TYR A 130 -7.09 -1.66 8.58
N TYR A 131 -8.37 -1.64 8.16
CA TYR A 131 -8.73 -1.33 6.79
C TYR A 131 -8.42 0.12 6.45
N SER A 132 -8.67 1.08 7.36
CA SER A 132 -8.26 2.47 7.17
C SER A 132 -6.77 2.59 6.91
N THR A 133 -5.94 1.85 7.67
CA THR A 133 -4.49 1.85 7.49
C THR A 133 -4.06 1.16 6.19
N MET A 134 -4.67 0.01 5.85
CA MET A 134 -4.36 -0.68 4.59
C MET A 134 -4.74 0.15 3.37
N HIS A 135 -5.86 0.87 3.38
CA HIS A 135 -6.23 1.77 2.27
C HIS A 135 -5.20 2.89 2.08
N LEU A 136 -4.56 3.35 3.16
CA LEU A 136 -3.50 4.35 3.11
C LEU A 136 -2.16 3.79 2.63
N LEU A 137 -1.80 2.57 3.05
CA LEU A 137 -0.49 1.98 2.78
C LEU A 137 -0.40 1.19 1.48
N THR A 138 -1.48 0.54 1.04
CA THR A 138 -1.47 -0.29 -0.18
C THR A 138 -1.13 0.45 -1.48
N PRO A 139 -1.41 1.77 -1.65
CA PRO A 139 -0.88 2.53 -2.78
C PRO A 139 0.65 2.53 -2.92
N LEU A 140 1.41 2.20 -1.85
CA LEU A 140 2.87 2.06 -1.92
C LEU A 140 3.33 0.99 -2.93
N PHE A 141 2.49 0.00 -3.24
CA PHE A 141 2.81 -0.99 -4.27
C PHE A 141 2.97 -0.39 -5.68
N VAL A 142 2.33 0.76 -5.94
CA VAL A 142 2.55 1.51 -7.19
C VAL A 142 3.95 2.12 -7.22
N ILE A 143 4.43 2.64 -6.09
CA ILE A 143 5.80 3.18 -5.96
C ILE A 143 6.83 2.06 -6.15
N TYR A 144 6.61 0.91 -5.49
CA TYR A 144 7.43 -0.28 -5.71
C TYR A 144 7.51 -0.65 -7.20
N SER A 145 6.35 -0.73 -7.87
CA SER A 145 6.27 -1.06 -9.29
C SER A 145 7.07 -0.07 -10.15
N TYR A 146 7.00 1.22 -9.84
CA TYR A 146 7.75 2.27 -10.53
C TYR A 146 9.27 2.15 -10.32
N ARG A 147 9.73 1.80 -9.11
CA ARG A 147 11.16 1.55 -8.85
C ARG A 147 11.66 0.34 -9.62
N MET A 148 10.83 -0.69 -9.75
CA MET A 148 11.15 -1.92 -10.48
C MET A 148 11.08 -1.77 -12.02
N ARG A 149 10.78 -0.58 -12.55
CA ARG A 149 10.64 -0.35 -14.01
C ARG A 149 11.84 -0.78 -14.86
N ILE A 150 13.07 -0.65 -14.35
CA ILE A 150 14.29 -1.01 -15.10
C ILE A 150 14.37 -2.53 -15.28
N PHE A 151 14.04 -3.25 -14.22
CA PHE A 151 13.94 -4.69 -14.23
C PHE A 151 12.80 -5.16 -15.16
N TYR A 152 11.63 -4.52 -15.09
CA TYR A 152 10.51 -4.80 -15.99
C TYR A 152 10.84 -4.51 -17.46
N HIS A 153 11.56 -3.43 -17.77
CA HIS A 153 11.95 -3.09 -19.14
C HIS A 153 12.77 -4.21 -19.80
N SER A 154 13.73 -4.77 -19.07
CA SER A 154 14.60 -5.86 -19.54
C SER A 154 13.80 -7.14 -19.84
N ARG A 155 12.74 -7.40 -19.07
CA ARG A 155 11.84 -8.54 -19.26
C ARG A 155 10.83 -8.32 -20.40
N MET A 156 10.33 -7.09 -20.53
CA MET A 156 9.32 -6.70 -21.52
C MET A 156 9.86 -6.64 -22.94
N ALA A 157 11.15 -6.33 -23.14
CA ALA A 157 11.79 -6.36 -24.45
C ALA A 157 11.69 -7.71 -25.19
N ARG A 158 11.38 -8.80 -24.46
CA ARG A 158 11.28 -10.17 -25.00
C ARG A 158 9.85 -10.69 -25.11
N GLN A 159 8.83 -9.90 -24.76
CA GLN A 159 7.43 -10.33 -24.71
C GLN A 159 6.69 -10.05 -26.04
N PRO A 160 5.75 -10.92 -26.46
CA PRO A 160 4.97 -10.69 -27.67
C PRO A 160 3.84 -9.67 -27.45
N VAL A 161 3.61 -8.80 -28.45
CA VAL A 161 2.28 -8.60 -29.09
C VAL A 161 1.03 -8.78 -28.19
N LYS A 162 0.65 -10.06 -28.09
CA LYS A 162 -0.61 -10.54 -27.50
C LYS A 162 -0.63 -10.41 -25.97
N SER A 163 0.53 -10.39 -25.30
CA SER A 163 0.62 -10.19 -23.85
C SER A 163 0.12 -8.80 -23.42
N TYR A 164 0.03 -7.83 -24.34
CA TYR A 164 -0.37 -6.46 -24.03
C TYR A 164 -1.88 -6.28 -23.89
N PHE A 165 -2.68 -6.98 -24.70
CA PHE A 165 -4.13 -6.96 -24.55
C PHE A 165 -4.55 -7.60 -23.22
N ALA A 166 -3.86 -8.67 -22.81
CA ALA A 166 -4.05 -9.28 -21.50
C ALA A 166 -3.72 -8.31 -20.35
N ALA A 167 -2.59 -7.57 -20.43
CA ALA A 167 -2.24 -6.56 -19.43
C ALA A 167 -3.27 -5.41 -19.35
N PHE A 168 -3.85 -5.01 -20.50
CA PHE A 168 -4.92 -4.01 -20.55
C PHE A 168 -6.19 -4.49 -19.86
N LEU A 169 -6.67 -5.69 -20.22
CA LEU A 169 -7.84 -6.28 -19.58
C LEU A 169 -7.62 -6.46 -18.08
N LEU A 170 -6.44 -6.95 -17.67
CA LEU A 170 -6.10 -7.12 -16.26
C LEU A 170 -6.13 -5.78 -15.50
N THR A 171 -5.72 -4.68 -16.15
CA THR A 171 -5.78 -3.34 -15.55
C THR A 171 -7.23 -2.90 -15.33
N ILE A 172 -8.09 -3.05 -16.34
CA ILE A 172 -9.53 -2.71 -16.23
C ILE A 172 -10.17 -3.53 -15.12
N ILE A 173 -9.93 -4.84 -15.10
CA ILE A 173 -10.42 -5.74 -14.07
C ILE A 173 -9.93 -5.29 -12.69
N SER A 174 -8.67 -4.88 -12.57
CA SER A 174 -8.09 -4.43 -11.30
C SER A 174 -8.68 -3.12 -10.80
N PHE A 175 -8.94 -2.15 -11.69
CA PHE A 175 -9.67 -0.94 -11.32
C PHE A 175 -11.11 -1.22 -10.91
N GLY A 176 -11.79 -2.13 -11.60
CA GLY A 176 -13.13 -2.60 -11.21
C GLY A 176 -13.12 -3.27 -9.84
N GLY A 177 -12.16 -4.17 -9.60
CA GLY A 177 -11.96 -4.83 -8.31
C GLY A 177 -11.64 -3.85 -7.18
N LEU A 178 -10.80 -2.85 -7.43
CA LEU A 178 -10.48 -1.78 -6.47
C LEU A 178 -11.71 -0.92 -6.17
N TYR A 179 -12.49 -0.56 -7.20
CA TYR A 179 -13.74 0.18 -7.02
C TYR A 179 -14.72 -0.60 -6.14
N ILE A 180 -14.93 -1.88 -6.42
CA ILE A 180 -15.78 -2.74 -5.59
C ILE A 180 -15.24 -2.82 -4.17
N THR A 181 -13.93 -3.01 -3.99
CA THR A 181 -13.30 -3.13 -2.68
C THR A 181 -13.48 -1.86 -1.83
N PHE A 182 -13.44 -0.68 -2.45
CA PHE A 182 -13.46 0.60 -1.73
C PHE A 182 -14.87 1.18 -1.56
N PHE A 183 -15.75 0.94 -2.53
CA PHE A 183 -17.05 1.59 -2.64
C PHE A 183 -18.24 0.64 -2.56
N SER A 184 -18.05 -0.68 -2.65
CA SER A 184 -19.15 -1.62 -2.39
C SER A 184 -19.47 -1.61 -0.90
N SER A 185 -20.68 -1.19 -0.55
CA SER A 185 -21.19 -1.25 0.82
C SER A 185 -21.97 -2.53 1.10
N THR A 186 -22.16 -3.41 0.11
CA THR A 186 -23.08 -4.55 0.23
C THR A 186 -22.48 -5.67 1.10
N PRO A 187 -23.08 -5.99 2.26
CA PRO A 187 -22.52 -6.94 3.22
C PRO A 187 -22.42 -8.37 2.67
N VAL A 188 -23.30 -8.74 1.73
CA VAL A 188 -23.37 -10.08 1.10
C VAL A 188 -22.05 -10.46 0.41
N GLN A 189 -21.28 -9.49 -0.10
CA GLN A 189 -19.99 -9.78 -0.75
C GLN A 189 -18.88 -10.07 0.26
N PHE A 190 -19.02 -9.60 1.50
CA PHE A 190 -17.99 -9.63 2.53
C PHE A 190 -18.24 -10.73 3.58
N GLU A 191 -19.45 -11.28 3.68
CA GLU A 191 -19.76 -12.44 4.55
C GLU A 191 -18.96 -13.70 4.19
N SER A 192 -18.59 -13.87 2.92
CA SER A 192 -17.76 -15.00 2.48
C SER A 192 -16.26 -14.82 2.74
N MET A 193 -15.85 -13.65 3.25
CA MET A 193 -14.44 -13.35 3.47
C MET A 193 -14.00 -13.85 4.84
N PRO A 194 -12.96 -14.70 4.93
CA PRO A 194 -12.47 -15.29 6.19
C PRO A 194 -11.88 -14.27 7.18
N VAL A 195 -11.93 -12.99 6.82
CA VAL A 195 -11.39 -11.85 7.54
C VAL A 195 -12.27 -11.45 8.74
N ALA A 196 -13.53 -11.88 8.76
CA ALA A 196 -14.45 -11.59 9.85
C ALA A 196 -14.18 -12.39 11.14
N ASP A 197 -13.62 -13.61 11.00
CA ASP A 197 -13.67 -14.63 12.05
C ASP A 197 -12.44 -14.68 12.97
N SER A 198 -11.27 -14.22 12.51
CA SER A 198 -10.05 -14.27 13.33
C SER A 198 -9.04 -13.18 13.02
N LYS A 199 -8.32 -12.74 14.07
CA LYS A 199 -7.20 -11.80 13.95
C LYS A 199 -6.07 -12.33 13.07
N LEU A 200 -5.84 -13.64 13.07
CA LEU A 200 -4.84 -14.27 12.20
C LEU A 200 -5.24 -14.16 10.73
N ASN A 201 -6.50 -14.44 10.38
CA ASN A 201 -6.98 -14.29 9.00
C ASN A 201 -6.96 -12.84 8.54
N LEU A 202 -7.33 -11.91 9.42
CA LEU A 202 -7.20 -10.46 9.18
C LEU A 202 -5.73 -10.09 8.90
N ALA A 203 -4.78 -10.62 9.66
CA ALA A 203 -3.36 -10.36 9.45
C ALA A 203 -2.81 -10.92 8.13
N LEU A 204 -3.23 -12.12 7.74
CA LEU A 204 -2.70 -12.83 6.57
C LEU A 204 -3.35 -12.40 5.26
N THR A 205 -4.67 -12.26 5.24
CA THR A 205 -5.46 -12.03 4.02
C THR A 205 -6.05 -10.63 3.95
N GLY A 206 -6.14 -9.91 5.08
CA GLY A 206 -6.75 -8.59 5.13
C GLY A 206 -6.07 -7.56 4.21
N TRP A 207 -4.78 -7.67 3.93
CA TRP A 207 -4.07 -6.70 3.08
C TRP A 207 -4.47 -6.86 1.60
N VAL A 208 -4.82 -8.08 1.19
CA VAL A 208 -5.36 -8.38 -0.14
C VAL A 208 -6.72 -7.71 -0.27
N PHE A 209 -7.60 -7.93 0.71
CA PHE A 209 -8.94 -7.34 0.77
C PHE A 209 -8.92 -5.84 1.08
N GLY A 210 -7.83 -5.31 1.63
CA GLY A 210 -7.59 -3.87 1.80
C GLY A 210 -7.12 -3.18 0.51
N GLY A 211 -7.10 -3.90 -0.62
CA GLY A 211 -6.74 -3.37 -1.93
C GLY A 211 -5.30 -3.64 -2.37
N GLY A 212 -4.49 -4.31 -1.56
CA GLY A 212 -3.06 -4.51 -1.85
C GLY A 212 -2.78 -5.25 -3.15
N ALA A 213 -3.52 -6.33 -3.43
CA ALA A 213 -3.38 -7.06 -4.69
C ALA A 213 -3.80 -6.22 -5.91
N TRP A 214 -4.85 -5.40 -5.76
CA TRP A 214 -5.31 -4.51 -6.82
C TRP A 214 -4.29 -3.41 -7.10
N TRP A 215 -3.78 -2.73 -6.07
CA TRP A 215 -2.75 -1.70 -6.21
C TRP A 215 -1.45 -2.24 -6.80
N TRP A 216 -1.03 -3.44 -6.39
CA TRP A 216 0.12 -4.10 -6.99
C TRP A 216 -0.08 -4.41 -8.47
N THR A 217 -1.24 -4.95 -8.83
CA THR A 217 -1.56 -5.27 -10.22
C THR A 217 -1.63 -4.00 -11.08
N ILE A 218 -2.31 -2.95 -10.60
CA ILE A 218 -2.38 -1.65 -11.28
C ILE A 218 -0.99 -1.04 -11.46
N GLY A 219 -0.14 -1.07 -10.42
CA GLY A 219 1.21 -0.56 -10.49
C GLY A 219 2.05 -1.27 -11.57
N THR A 220 2.02 -2.59 -11.57
CA THR A 220 2.79 -3.39 -12.55
C THR A 220 2.30 -3.19 -13.98
N THR A 221 0.98 -3.12 -14.20
CA THR A 221 0.43 -2.92 -15.55
C THR A 221 0.64 -1.49 -16.07
N LEU A 222 0.52 -0.46 -15.22
CA LEU A 222 0.81 0.93 -15.61
C LEU A 222 2.25 1.10 -16.08
N ILE A 223 3.21 0.53 -15.36
CA ILE A 223 4.63 0.57 -15.75
C ILE A 223 4.85 -0.18 -17.06
N THR A 224 4.20 -1.33 -17.22
CA THR A 224 4.20 -2.09 -18.47
C THR A 224 3.74 -1.22 -19.64
N PHE A 225 2.63 -0.46 -19.50
CA PHE A 225 2.16 0.47 -20.53
C PHE A 225 3.16 1.59 -20.85
N ILE A 226 3.70 2.25 -19.82
CA ILE A 226 4.65 3.35 -20.00
C ILE A 226 5.88 2.89 -20.81
N LEU A 227 6.40 1.70 -20.50
CA LEU A 227 7.55 1.13 -21.19
C LEU A 227 7.22 0.79 -22.66
N ILE A 228 6.00 0.31 -22.93
CA ILE A 228 5.53 0.02 -24.29
C ILE A 228 5.42 1.29 -25.14
N PHE A 229 4.75 2.33 -24.63
CA PHE A 229 4.63 3.59 -25.38
C PHE A 229 6.00 4.17 -25.73
N LYS A 230 6.96 4.07 -24.80
CA LYS A 230 8.35 4.45 -25.06
C LYS A 230 8.97 3.64 -26.20
N GLN A 231 8.77 2.31 -26.23
CA GLN A 231 9.32 1.45 -27.29
C GLN A 231 8.69 1.70 -28.68
N ILE A 232 7.37 1.91 -28.75
CA ILE A 232 6.67 2.22 -30.01
C ILE A 232 7.14 3.57 -30.57
N GLY A 233 7.35 4.57 -29.70
CA GLY A 233 7.87 5.87 -30.09
C GLY A 233 9.27 5.78 -30.72
N VAL A 234 10.17 4.98 -30.15
CA VAL A 234 11.53 4.78 -30.69
C VAL A 234 11.53 4.15 -32.08
N LYS A 235 10.67 3.13 -32.33
CA LYS A 235 10.61 2.44 -33.63
C LYS A 235 10.08 3.29 -34.77
N LYS A 236 9.36 4.38 -34.50
CA LYS A 236 8.87 5.31 -35.55
C LYS A 236 9.92 6.33 -36.00
N CYS A 237 11.07 6.41 -35.31
CA CYS A 237 12.15 7.37 -35.60
C CYS A 237 13.40 6.72 -36.21
N GLN A 238 13.37 5.41 -36.49
CA GLN A 238 14.39 4.68 -37.25
C GLN A 238 13.84 4.31 -38.61
#